data_AF-A0A4S8LZR7-F1
#
_entry.id   AF-A0A4S8LZR7-F1
#
_cell.length_a   1.000
_cell.length_b   1.000
_cell.length_c   1.000
_cell.angle_alpha   90.00
_cell.angle_beta   90.00
_cell.angle_gamma   90.00
#
_symmetry.space_group_name_H-M   'P 1'
#
loop_
_entity.id
_entity.type
_entity.pdbx_description
1 polymer ?
#
loop_
_entity_poly.entity_id
_entity_poly.type
_entity_poly.pdbx_seq_one_letter_code
_entity_poly.pdbx_strand_id
1 'polypeptide(L)'
;MLNIPLAVEHQILLNGSLKVLHFLHFPIPGITTETVHAIESYLSKDKPNITIPAQVTHVEAPPKGVAIALQPLLKNDTNIQSIVCSHDSLNCDERYPLWITNYWVKLEAIWEAQNEWRVAVEAINKRVTLGPSVAETWL
;
A
#
# COMPACT_ATOMS: atom_id res chain seq x y z
N MET A 1 5.60 2.65 19.53
CA MET A 1 6.46 2.21 18.41
C MET A 1 5.59 2.16 17.16
N LEU A 2 5.85 3.03 16.16
CA LEU A 2 5.11 3.03 14.89
C LEU A 2 5.78 2.18 13.81
N ASN A 3 7.04 1.77 14.02
CA ASN A 3 7.76 0.98 13.05
C ASN A 3 7.10 -0.39 12.87
N ILE A 4 7.07 -0.85 11.62
CA ILE A 4 6.66 -2.22 11.29
C ILE A 4 7.65 -3.17 11.97
N PRO A 5 7.21 -4.14 12.78
CA PRO A 5 8.11 -5.11 13.38
C PRO A 5 8.89 -5.85 12.30
N LEU A 6 10.19 -6.07 12.47
CA LEU A 6 11.06 -6.70 11.44
C LEU A 6 10.52 -8.05 10.95
N ALA A 7 9.99 -8.87 11.87
CA ALA A 7 9.40 -10.16 11.54
C ALA A 7 8.16 -10.03 10.64
N VAL A 8 7.40 -8.94 10.78
CA VAL A 8 6.21 -8.62 9.97
C VAL A 8 6.64 -8.01 8.64
N GLU A 9 7.62 -7.10 8.65
CA GLU A 9 8.16 -6.45 7.46
C GLU A 9 8.62 -7.45 6.41
N HIS A 10 9.35 -8.50 6.80
CA HIS A 10 9.78 -9.56 5.87
C HIS A 10 8.63 -10.42 5.31
N GLN A 11 7.45 -10.39 5.93
CA GLN A 11 6.27 -11.13 5.45
C GLN A 11 5.43 -10.30 4.48
N ILE A 12 5.34 -8.98 4.70
CA ILE A 12 4.39 -8.11 4.01
C ILE A 12 5.03 -7.18 2.98
N LEU A 13 6.35 -6.97 3.04
CA LEU A 13 7.07 -6.14 2.07
C LEU A 13 7.99 -6.98 1.18
N LEU A 14 8.17 -6.46 -0.03
CA LEU A 14 9.07 -7.02 -1.02
C LEU A 14 10.52 -6.99 -0.53
N ASN A 15 11.20 -8.13 -0.56
CA ASN A 15 12.63 -8.21 -0.30
C ASN A 15 13.39 -7.65 -1.52
N GLY A 16 14.40 -6.79 -1.30
CA GLY A 16 15.06 -5.96 -2.35
C GLY A 16 15.78 -6.68 -3.50
N SER A 17 15.62 -8.01 -3.65
CA SER A 17 16.24 -8.84 -4.69
C SER A 17 15.25 -9.33 -5.77
N LEU A 18 14.09 -8.70 -5.91
CA LEU A 18 13.07 -9.15 -6.87
C LEU A 18 13.39 -8.78 -8.31
N LYS A 19 13.05 -9.70 -9.20
CA LYS A 19 12.96 -9.42 -10.64
C LYS A 19 11.82 -8.42 -10.88
N VAL A 20 12.01 -7.51 -11.83
CA VAL A 20 11.01 -6.50 -12.23
C VAL A 20 9.63 -7.10 -12.47
N LEU A 21 9.56 -8.28 -13.10
CA LEU A 21 8.29 -8.97 -13.34
C LEU A 21 7.56 -9.32 -12.02
N HIS A 22 8.27 -9.84 -11.01
CA HIS A 22 7.67 -10.14 -9.72
C HIS A 22 7.27 -8.86 -8.97
N PHE A 23 8.07 -7.81 -9.09
CA PHE A 23 7.72 -6.50 -8.54
C PHE A 23 6.41 -5.98 -9.14
N LEU A 24 6.22 -6.08 -10.46
CA LEU A 24 5.01 -5.64 -11.16
C LEU A 24 3.75 -6.44 -10.82
N HIS A 25 3.91 -7.69 -10.38
CA HIS A 25 2.81 -8.59 -10.00
C HIS A 25 2.63 -8.70 -8.48
N PHE A 26 3.41 -7.97 -7.69
CA PHE A 26 3.21 -7.96 -6.24
C PHE A 26 1.84 -7.37 -5.91
N PRO A 27 1.00 -8.07 -5.13
CA PRO A 27 -0.33 -7.58 -4.79
C PRO A 27 -0.22 -6.34 -3.89
N ILE A 28 -0.86 -5.27 -4.31
CA ILE A 28 -1.07 -4.06 -3.50
C ILE A 28 -2.58 -3.97 -3.25
N PRO A 29 -3.03 -3.81 -1.99
CA PRO A 29 -4.44 -3.58 -1.72
C PRO A 29 -4.93 -2.29 -2.40
N GLY A 30 -6.25 -2.16 -2.56
CA GLY A 30 -6.84 -0.94 -3.10
C GLY A 30 -6.40 0.29 -2.30
N ILE A 31 -6.20 1.42 -2.99
CA ILE A 31 -5.99 2.72 -2.34
C ILE A 31 -7.25 3.53 -2.61
N THR A 32 -7.89 3.99 -1.55
CA THR A 32 -9.06 4.87 -1.66
C THR A 32 -8.61 6.26 -2.11
N THR A 33 -9.33 6.85 -3.06
CA THR A 33 -8.98 8.17 -3.62
C THR A 33 -9.43 9.33 -2.76
N GLU A 34 -10.53 9.14 -2.02
CA GLU A 34 -11.15 10.17 -1.18
C GLU A 34 -11.61 9.54 0.14
N THR A 35 -11.59 10.33 1.21
CA THR A 35 -12.20 9.97 2.50
C THR A 35 -13.27 10.98 2.83
N VAL A 36 -14.45 10.49 3.22
CA VAL A 36 -15.52 11.32 3.79
C VAL A 36 -15.36 11.49 5.30
N HIS A 37 -14.46 10.70 5.90
CA HIS A 37 -14.28 10.60 7.34
C HIS A 37 -13.16 11.51 7.84
N ALA A 38 -13.39 12.10 9.02
CA ALA A 38 -12.39 12.87 9.75
C ALA A 38 -11.23 11.96 10.21
N ILE A 39 -10.02 12.50 10.29
CA ILE A 39 -8.81 11.72 10.62
C ILE A 39 -8.93 11.07 12.00
N GLU A 40 -9.59 11.75 12.94
CA GLU A 40 -9.80 11.30 14.31
C GLU A 40 -10.66 10.02 14.37
N SER A 41 -11.52 9.81 13.37
CA SER A 41 -12.36 8.60 13.30
C SER A 41 -11.56 7.32 13.08
N TYR A 42 -10.30 7.43 12.64
CA TYR A 42 -9.40 6.29 12.45
C TYR A 42 -8.71 5.86 13.74
N LEU A 43 -8.86 6.61 14.84
CA LEU A 43 -8.08 6.40 16.06
C LEU A 43 -8.92 5.68 17.11
N SER A 44 -8.38 4.62 17.70
CA SER A 44 -9.03 3.90 18.80
C SER A 44 -8.10 3.73 20.01
N LYS A 45 -8.71 3.85 21.19
CA LYS A 45 -8.06 3.58 22.49
C LYS A 45 -8.06 2.11 22.86
N ASP A 46 -8.81 1.28 22.13
CA ASP A 46 -8.89 -0.15 22.35
C ASP A 46 -7.72 -0.87 21.69
N LYS A 47 -7.41 -2.06 22.21
CA LYS A 47 -6.35 -2.91 21.65
C LYS A 47 -6.74 -3.40 20.24
N PRO A 48 -5.75 -3.60 19.35
CA PRO A 48 -6.00 -4.21 18.07
C PRO A 48 -6.53 -5.64 18.26
N ASN A 49 -7.55 -6.00 17.48
CA ASN A 49 -8.09 -7.36 17.39
C ASN A 49 -7.61 -8.07 16.12
N ILE A 50 -7.08 -7.34 15.14
CA ILE A 50 -6.40 -7.90 13.97
C ILE A 50 -4.89 -7.80 14.20
N THR A 51 -4.23 -8.94 14.34
CA THR A 51 -2.78 -9.00 14.60
C THR A 51 -2.02 -9.87 13.59
N ILE A 52 -2.73 -10.59 12.73
CA ILE A 52 -2.13 -11.49 11.74
C ILE A 52 -1.69 -10.66 10.53
N PRO A 53 -0.39 -10.62 10.17
CA PRO A 53 0.10 -9.80 9.07
C PRO A 53 -0.64 -10.00 7.74
N ALA A 54 -0.97 -11.25 7.40
CA ALA A 54 -1.71 -11.57 6.17
C ALA A 54 -3.11 -10.93 6.13
N GLN A 55 -3.77 -10.74 7.26
CA GLN A 55 -5.06 -10.04 7.30
C GLN A 55 -4.87 -8.53 7.09
N VAL A 56 -3.80 -7.96 7.67
CA VAL A 56 -3.46 -6.54 7.51
C VAL A 56 -3.16 -6.17 6.05
N THR A 57 -2.58 -7.09 5.27
CA THR A 57 -2.24 -6.82 3.86
C THR A 57 -3.44 -6.73 2.92
N HIS A 58 -4.61 -7.20 3.34
CA HIS A 58 -5.84 -7.14 2.54
C HIS A 58 -6.63 -5.84 2.72
N VAL A 59 -6.28 -5.05 3.72
CA VAL A 59 -6.99 -3.81 4.06
C VAL A 59 -6.65 -2.74 3.03
N GLU A 60 -7.69 -2.12 2.48
CA GLU A 60 -7.50 -0.97 1.60
C GLU A 60 -6.79 0.17 2.34
N ALA A 61 -5.85 0.83 1.66
CA ALA A 61 -5.19 1.99 2.21
C ALA A 61 -6.13 3.21 2.14
N PRO A 62 -6.13 4.08 3.16
CA PRO A 62 -6.75 5.40 3.05
C PRO A 62 -5.96 6.27 2.05
N PRO A 63 -6.46 7.45 1.67
CA PRO A 63 -5.69 8.38 0.84
C PRO A 63 -4.35 8.73 1.49
N LYS A 64 -3.30 8.95 0.69
CA LYS A 64 -1.93 9.32 1.14
C LYS A 64 -1.92 10.34 2.29
N GLY A 65 -2.67 11.42 2.09
CA GLY A 65 -2.72 12.54 3.04
C GLY A 65 -3.18 12.08 4.43
N VAL A 66 -4.12 11.13 4.49
CA VAL A 66 -4.63 10.57 5.74
C VAL A 66 -3.59 9.68 6.39
N ALA A 67 -2.98 8.75 5.64
CA ALA A 67 -1.94 7.86 6.18
C ALA A 67 -0.75 8.66 6.77
N ILE A 68 -0.35 9.75 6.10
CA ILE A 68 0.71 10.66 6.58
C ILE A 68 0.23 11.46 7.80
N ALA A 69 -0.98 12.01 7.77
CA ALA A 69 -1.51 12.83 8.85
C ALA A 69 -1.79 12.06 10.15
N LEU A 70 -2.02 10.74 10.07
CA LEU A 70 -2.15 9.88 11.25
C LEU A 70 -0.83 9.77 12.04
N GLN A 71 0.31 9.72 11.36
CA GLN A 71 1.60 9.50 12.01
C GLN A 71 1.95 10.50 13.14
N PRO A 72 1.82 11.83 12.98
CA PRO A 72 2.07 12.77 14.06
C PRO A 72 1.07 12.61 15.22
N LEU A 73 -0.20 12.32 14.93
CA LEU A 73 -1.22 12.11 15.98
C LEU A 73 -0.86 10.91 16.86
N LEU A 74 -0.44 9.80 16.24
CA LEU A 74 -0.02 8.60 16.95
C LEU A 74 1.29 8.76 17.74
N LYS A 75 2.15 9.69 17.34
CA LYS A 75 3.37 10.03 18.11
C LYS A 75 3.05 10.87 19.34
N ASN A 76 2.02 11.71 19.25
CA ASN A 76 1.69 12.69 20.28
C ASN A 76 0.75 12.13 21.37
N ASP A 77 -0.17 11.22 21.03
CA ASP A 77 -1.10 10.64 22.00
C ASP A 77 -0.80 9.15 22.27
N THR A 78 -0.32 8.87 23.48
CA THR A 78 0.00 7.51 23.94
C THR A 78 -1.22 6.68 24.33
N ASN A 79 -2.40 7.29 24.43
CA ASN A 79 -3.65 6.57 24.74
C ASN A 79 -4.21 5.83 23.52
N ILE A 80 -3.76 6.16 22.32
CA ILE A 80 -4.18 5.49 21.09
C ILE A 80 -3.47 4.14 21.02
N GLN A 81 -4.24 3.07 20.89
CA GLN A 81 -3.73 1.70 20.88
C GLN A 81 -3.92 1.00 19.53
N SER A 82 -4.87 1.45 18.70
CA SER A 82 -5.16 0.85 17.40
C SER A 82 -5.71 1.85 16.39
N ILE A 83 -5.77 1.40 15.13
CA ILE A 83 -6.37 2.10 14.00
C ILE A 83 -7.67 1.41 13.59
N VAL A 84 -8.72 2.18 13.34
CA VAL A 84 -9.97 1.74 12.73
C VAL A 84 -9.99 2.22 11.28
N CYS A 85 -10.35 1.34 10.36
CA CYS A 85 -10.44 1.66 8.94
C CYS A 85 -11.84 2.16 8.62
N SER A 86 -12.15 3.39 9.02
CA SER A 86 -13.50 3.97 8.84
C SER A 86 -13.95 4.08 7.38
N HIS A 87 -13.01 4.05 6.43
CA HIS A 87 -13.28 4.01 4.99
C HIS A 87 -13.67 2.62 4.48
N ASP A 88 -13.35 1.55 5.22
CA ASP A 88 -13.71 0.19 4.85
C ASP A 88 -15.07 -0.16 5.46
N SER A 89 -16.10 -0.12 4.61
CA SER A 89 -17.49 -0.36 5.02
C SER A 89 -17.77 -1.79 5.49
N LEU A 90 -16.82 -2.72 5.34
CA LEU A 90 -17.06 -4.13 5.56
C LEU A 90 -17.11 -4.50 7.04
N ASN A 91 -16.25 -3.94 7.89
CA ASN A 91 -16.17 -4.30 9.32
C ASN A 91 -15.74 -3.12 10.21
N CYS A 92 -16.71 -2.40 10.79
CA CYS A 92 -16.43 -1.30 11.73
C CYS A 92 -15.81 -1.73 13.07
N ASP A 93 -15.85 -3.03 13.41
CA ASP A 93 -15.29 -3.57 14.65
C ASP A 93 -13.81 -3.95 14.53
N GLU A 94 -13.22 -3.90 13.35
CA GLU A 94 -11.82 -4.23 13.13
C GLU A 94 -10.89 -3.11 13.60
N ARG A 95 -9.86 -3.52 14.35
CA ARG A 95 -8.87 -2.65 14.96
C ARG A 95 -7.48 -3.20 14.64
N TYR A 96 -6.73 -2.37 13.95
CA TYR A 96 -5.44 -2.69 13.38
C TYR A 96 -4.29 -2.15 14.23
N PRO A 97 -3.09 -2.76 14.14
CA PRO A 97 -1.93 -2.27 14.87
C PRO A 97 -1.49 -0.90 14.35
N LEU A 98 -0.95 -0.06 15.22
CA LEU A 98 -0.51 1.30 14.86
C LEU A 98 0.50 1.37 13.70
N TRP A 99 1.31 0.31 13.53
CA TRP A 99 2.30 0.23 12.46
C TRP A 99 1.69 0.15 11.06
N ILE A 100 0.39 -0.13 10.93
CA ILE A 100 -0.32 -0.16 9.63
C ILE A 100 -0.17 1.16 8.87
N THR A 101 -0.09 2.29 9.57
CA THR A 101 0.10 3.61 8.96
C THR A 101 1.42 3.72 8.20
N ASN A 102 2.51 3.13 8.72
CA ASN A 102 3.79 3.07 8.03
C ASN A 102 3.76 2.09 6.85
N TYR A 103 2.99 1.01 6.97
CA TYR A 103 2.77 0.07 5.88
C TYR A 103 2.06 0.75 4.70
N TRP A 104 0.98 1.49 4.94
CA TRP A 104 0.27 2.24 3.89
C TRP A 104 1.16 3.27 3.17
N VAL A 105 1.97 4.04 3.92
CA VAL A 105 2.90 5.00 3.31
C VAL A 105 3.94 4.30 2.42
N LYS A 106 4.43 3.13 2.83
CA LYS A 106 5.36 2.34 2.00
C LYS A 106 4.66 1.74 0.78
N LEU A 107 3.43 1.24 0.93
CA LEU A 107 2.66 0.68 -0.18
C LEU A 107 2.44 1.69 -1.30
N GLU A 108 2.19 2.94 -0.95
CA GLU A 108 1.99 3.98 -1.95
C GLU A 108 3.23 4.18 -2.82
N ALA A 109 4.42 4.24 -2.22
CA ALA A 109 5.67 4.34 -2.98
C ALA A 109 5.89 3.11 -3.90
N ILE A 110 5.49 1.92 -3.45
CA ILE A 110 5.52 0.71 -4.28
C ILE A 110 4.52 0.83 -5.43
N TRP A 111 3.31 1.33 -5.19
CA TRP A 111 2.26 1.51 -6.19
C TRP A 111 2.65 2.53 -7.26
N GLU A 112 3.18 3.69 -6.87
CA GLU A 112 3.70 4.72 -7.78
C GLU A 112 4.79 4.11 -8.69
N ALA A 113 5.76 3.41 -8.10
CA ALA A 113 6.82 2.75 -8.84
C ALA A 113 6.30 1.63 -9.77
N GLN A 114 5.32 0.82 -9.33
CA GLN A 114 4.68 -0.18 -10.19
C GLN A 114 4.01 0.47 -11.41
N ASN A 115 3.35 1.62 -11.22
CA ASN A 115 2.68 2.33 -12.30
C ASN A 115 3.68 2.87 -13.34
N GLU A 116 4.77 3.48 -12.89
CA GLU A 116 5.86 3.95 -13.77
C GLU A 116 6.47 2.79 -14.58
N TRP A 117 6.77 1.67 -13.91
CA TRP A 117 7.31 0.49 -14.58
C TRP A 117 6.32 -0.11 -15.58
N ARG A 118 5.03 -0.12 -15.28
CA ARG A 118 4.00 -0.61 -16.19
C ARG A 118 3.95 0.21 -17.47
N VAL A 119 3.96 1.54 -17.36
CA VAL A 119 4.04 2.46 -18.51
C VAL A 119 5.30 2.19 -19.34
N ALA A 120 6.45 2.01 -18.70
CA ALA A 120 7.71 1.71 -19.40
C ALA A 120 7.65 0.37 -20.15
N VAL A 121 7.12 -0.69 -19.54
CA VAL A 121 6.95 -2.01 -20.16
C VAL A 121 5.99 -1.95 -21.34
N GLU A 122 4.87 -1.24 -21.21
CA GLU A 122 3.93 -1.03 -22.31
C GLU A 122 4.57 -0.28 -23.49
N ALA A 123 5.40 0.73 -23.22
CA ALA A 123 6.11 1.47 -24.25
C ALA A 123 7.13 0.59 -25.01
N ILE A 124 7.84 -0.29 -24.30
CA ILE A 124 8.75 -1.27 -24.91
C ILE A 124 7.97 -2.27 -25.77
N ASN A 125 6.89 -2.83 -25.24
CA ASN A 125 6.06 -3.80 -25.96
C ASN A 125 5.49 -3.21 -27.26
N LYS A 126 5.01 -1.96 -27.23
CA LYS A 126 4.54 -1.25 -28.42
C LYS A 126 5.62 -1.13 -29.51
N ARG A 127 6.88 -0.84 -29.12
CA ARG A 127 8.00 -0.77 -30.07
C ARG A 127 8.35 -2.12 -30.69
N VAL A 128 8.34 -3.18 -29.88
CA VAL A 128 8.59 -4.55 -30.36
C VAL A 128 7.49 -5.01 -31.33
N THR A 129 6.22 -4.70 -31.04
CA THR A 129 5.11 -5.05 -31.94
C THR A 129 5.12 -4.29 -33.27
N LEU A 130 5.68 -3.08 -33.29
CA LEU A 130 5.86 -2.29 -34.52
C LEU A 130 7.16 -2.67 -35.29
N GLY A 131 7.98 -3.56 -34.71
CA GLY A 131 9.38 -3.77 -35.06
C GLY A 131 9.76 -4.76 -36.17
N PRO A 132 8.91 -5.67 -36.70
CA PRO A 132 9.33 -6.49 -37.85
C PRO A 132 8.84 -5.98 -39.22
N SER A 133 7.81 -5.13 -39.28
CA SER A 133 7.12 -4.85 -40.56
C SER A 133 7.80 -3.80 -41.46
N VAL A 134 8.85 -3.11 -41.01
CA VAL A 134 9.50 -2.04 -41.79
C VAL A 134 10.80 -2.51 -42.47
N ALA A 135 11.20 -3.76 -42.26
CA ALA A 135 12.42 -4.32 -42.87
C ALA A 135 12.23 -4.93 -44.27
N GLU A 136 11.00 -5.06 -44.79
CA GLU A 136 10.71 -5.78 -46.05
C GLU A 136 10.08 -4.93 -47.18
N THR A 137 10.19 -3.60 -47.16
CA THR A 137 9.64 -2.75 -48.24
C THR A 137 10.67 -2.21 -49.24
N TRP A 138 11.87 -2.80 -49.31
CA TRP A 138 12.91 -2.42 -50.27
C TRP A 138 13.60 -3.63 -50.91
N LEU A 139 12.84 -4.45 -51.64
CA LEU A 139 13.37 -5.36 -52.66
C LEU A 139 12.68 -5.08 -54.01
#